data_AF-A0A378LUK5-F1
#
_entry.id   AF-A0A378LUK5-F1
#
_cell.length_a   1.000
_cell.length_b   1.000
_cell.length_c   1.000
_cell.angle_alpha   90.00
_cell.angle_beta   90.00
_cell.angle_gamma   90.00
#
_symmetry.space_group_name_H-M   'P 1'
#
loop_
_entity.id
_entity.type
_entity.pdbx_description
1 polymer ?
#
loop_
_entity_poly.entity_id
_entity_poly.type
_entity_poly.pdbx_seq_one_letter_code
_entity_poly.pdbx_strand_id
1 'polypeptide(L)'
;MLKDWQIKFSKSFSRYPNLFTELDFEEQDTLSDLFDLLEKSGTEVLDDAVVSHLLDNSSYISELSYFITLMSHHQCLNRLMLNHLFSNHYLPDLKVSIHTLSQRLMLSKDTLFFLFSSRNPQACVQFILRALSKGVDIAIIKNFLSQQVALEGLNDTITLFDLSHFSYKTQHFQKFADLTWVLANPLCQTIFGARLRGFSDYSVITEVLNDTAADNIIKQVSLAQGENKVKIFFDFFTSFRPFPPSPKYIVEVNVSHWVTAALTHYCKATIAASTSPQDLLQTQKMIATLRKKGGDKVIFDKIKYEVASHIESEDLCSSRTYDDLMEEIWSALNQPQVHLETFTNDLHQAKGYAGFFDEGLRKQFSTQGMDGAQVHEKNLSL
;
A
#
# COMPACT_ATOMS: atom_id res chain seq x y z
N MET A 1 29.77 4.86 26.74
CA MET A 1 29.40 4.40 25.39
C MET A 1 28.05 4.96 25.00
N LEU A 2 26.89 4.44 25.44
CA LEU A 2 25.59 5.05 25.07
C LEU A 2 25.37 6.49 25.62
N LYS A 3 25.99 6.84 26.76
CA LYS A 3 25.98 8.22 27.31
C LYS A 3 26.64 9.26 26.39
N ASP A 4 27.63 8.85 25.61
CA ASP A 4 28.33 9.76 24.70
C ASP A 4 27.41 10.15 23.53
N TRP A 5 26.58 9.21 23.09
CA TRP A 5 25.51 9.44 22.13
C TRP A 5 24.38 10.31 22.67
N GLN A 6 24.03 10.16 23.95
CA GLN A 6 23.04 11.03 24.61
C GLN A 6 23.49 12.50 24.61
N ILE A 7 24.79 12.76 24.78
CA ILE A 7 25.35 14.13 24.72
C ILE A 7 25.24 14.66 23.28
N LYS A 8 25.61 13.84 22.30
CA LYS A 8 25.62 14.22 20.87
C LYS A 8 24.22 14.45 20.30
N PHE A 9 23.23 13.64 20.68
CA PHE A 9 21.85 13.66 20.19
C PHE A 9 20.85 13.94 21.34
N SER A 10 21.15 14.98 22.12
CA SER A 10 20.37 15.33 23.32
C SER A 10 18.87 15.51 23.08
N LYS A 11 18.47 16.00 21.89
CA LYS A 11 17.06 16.17 21.52
C LYS A 11 16.35 14.82 21.39
N SER A 12 16.94 13.87 20.68
CA SER A 12 16.33 12.55 20.49
C SER A 12 16.22 11.78 21.80
N PHE A 13 17.28 11.78 22.61
CA PHE A 13 17.29 11.10 23.91
C PHE A 13 16.37 11.74 24.94
N SER A 14 16.05 13.04 24.83
CA SER A 14 15.14 13.71 25.77
C SER A 14 13.72 13.10 25.80
N ARG A 15 13.33 12.38 24.73
CA ARG A 15 12.04 11.67 24.64
C ARG A 15 12.01 10.36 25.43
N TYR A 16 13.17 9.81 25.82
CA TYR A 16 13.30 8.52 26.51
C TYR A 16 14.10 8.69 27.81
N PRO A 17 13.56 9.39 28.82
CA PRO A 17 14.29 9.71 30.05
C PRO A 17 14.70 8.47 30.86
N ASN A 18 14.01 7.34 30.68
CA ASN A 18 14.25 6.09 31.39
C ASN A 18 15.01 5.03 30.57
N LEU A 19 15.52 5.39 29.38
CA LEU A 19 16.15 4.42 28.45
C LEU A 19 17.24 3.56 29.11
N PHE A 20 18.09 4.18 29.93
CA PHE A 20 19.21 3.50 30.62
C PHE A 20 18.78 2.57 31.75
N THR A 21 17.52 2.65 32.19
CA THR A 21 16.93 1.75 33.18
C THR A 21 16.05 0.69 32.54
N GLU A 22 15.55 0.94 31.34
CA GLU A 22 14.68 0.02 30.58
C GLU A 22 15.49 -0.95 29.71
N LEU A 23 16.65 -0.54 29.22
CA LEU A 23 17.56 -1.38 28.47
C LEU A 23 18.58 -2.06 29.37
N ASP A 24 18.84 -3.34 29.13
CA ASP A 24 19.95 -4.03 29.78
C ASP A 24 21.31 -3.59 29.20
N PHE A 25 22.41 -4.08 29.78
CA PHE A 25 23.75 -3.70 29.33
C PHE A 25 24.05 -4.16 27.90
N GLU A 26 23.56 -5.32 27.48
CA GLU A 26 23.80 -5.88 26.15
C GLU A 26 23.07 -5.06 25.07
N GLU A 27 21.84 -4.62 25.36
CA GLU A 27 21.05 -3.74 24.51
C GLU A 27 21.67 -2.34 24.39
N GLN A 28 22.20 -1.80 25.49
CA GLN A 28 22.89 -0.51 25.48
C GLN A 28 24.18 -0.53 24.65
N ASP A 29 24.96 -1.61 24.77
CA ASP A 29 26.17 -1.79 23.97
C ASP A 29 25.82 -2.00 22.50
N THR A 30 24.81 -2.82 22.19
CA THR A 30 24.30 -3.03 20.82
C THR A 30 23.86 -1.71 20.17
N LEU A 31 23.15 -0.85 20.89
CA LEU A 31 22.77 0.49 20.42
C LEU A 31 23.99 1.36 20.13
N SER A 32 24.96 1.37 21.05
CA SER A 32 26.16 2.18 20.88
C SER A 32 26.95 1.74 19.65
N ASP A 33 27.15 0.43 19.48
CA ASP A 33 27.85 -0.15 18.32
C ASP A 33 27.13 0.19 17.01
N LEU A 34 25.80 0.18 17.03
CA LEU A 34 24.98 0.54 15.88
C LEU A 34 25.14 2.02 15.52
N PHE A 35 25.14 2.92 16.50
CA PHE A 35 25.39 4.34 16.24
C PHE A 35 26.81 4.59 15.71
N ASP A 36 27.82 3.91 16.28
CA ASP A 36 29.20 3.96 15.80
C ASP A 36 29.32 3.50 14.34
N LEU A 37 28.62 2.42 13.99
CA LEU A 37 28.58 1.89 12.63
C LEU A 37 27.90 2.87 11.65
N LEU A 38 26.80 3.50 12.06
CA LEU A 38 26.08 4.48 11.24
C LEU A 38 26.92 5.74 11.01
N GLU A 39 27.60 6.25 12.04
CA GLU A 39 28.51 7.39 11.89
C GLU A 39 29.65 7.08 10.91
N LYS A 40 30.23 5.88 10.98
CA LYS A 40 31.30 5.44 10.06
C LYS A 40 30.81 5.21 8.64
N SER A 41 29.52 4.98 8.43
CA SER A 41 28.93 4.69 7.12
C SER A 41 28.67 5.95 6.27
N GLY A 42 28.80 7.16 6.83
CA GLY A 42 28.75 8.43 6.10
C GLY A 42 28.04 9.55 6.87
N THR A 43 28.42 10.81 6.59
CA THR A 43 27.99 12.02 7.33
C THR A 43 26.50 12.36 7.23
N GLU A 44 25.76 11.77 6.29
CA GLU A 44 24.30 12.01 6.11
C GLU A 44 23.42 10.84 6.59
N VAL A 45 24.03 9.77 7.11
CA VAL A 45 23.31 8.56 7.51
C VAL A 45 22.74 8.69 8.92
N LEU A 46 23.51 9.27 9.86
CA LEU A 46 23.15 9.41 11.26
C LEU A 46 22.80 10.87 11.61
N ASP A 47 21.55 11.11 12.00
CA ASP A 47 21.05 12.39 12.50
C ASP A 47 20.05 12.17 13.66
N ASP A 48 19.56 13.26 14.27
CA ASP A 48 18.58 13.18 15.37
C ASP A 48 17.32 12.37 14.97
N ALA A 49 16.89 12.44 13.71
CA ALA A 49 15.71 11.74 13.23
C ALA A 49 15.92 10.21 13.19
N VAL A 50 17.07 9.75 12.70
CA VAL A 50 17.43 8.31 12.70
C VAL A 50 17.62 7.79 14.11
N VAL A 51 18.27 8.56 14.98
CA VAL A 51 18.42 8.19 16.39
C VAL A 51 17.05 8.05 17.05
N SER A 52 16.13 9.00 16.82
CA SER A 52 14.77 8.90 17.34
C SER A 52 14.05 7.64 16.81
N HIS A 53 14.14 7.36 15.51
CA HIS A 53 13.53 6.18 14.91
C HIS A 53 14.08 4.86 15.46
N LEU A 54 15.39 4.76 15.70
CA LEU A 54 16.00 3.57 16.29
C LEU A 54 15.54 3.34 17.72
N LEU A 55 15.39 4.43 18.50
CA LEU A 55 14.86 4.36 19.86
C LEU A 55 13.37 4.00 19.88
N ASP A 56 12.58 4.53 18.94
CA ASP A 56 11.15 4.20 18.75
C ASP A 56 10.92 2.73 18.35
N ASN A 57 11.92 2.08 17.72
CA ASN A 57 11.82 0.70 17.21
C ASN A 57 12.76 -0.26 17.95
N SER A 58 13.03 0.00 19.23
CA SER A 58 13.94 -0.80 20.07
C SER A 58 13.55 -2.29 20.15
N SER A 59 12.28 -2.63 19.96
CA SER A 59 11.78 -4.01 19.93
C SER A 59 12.32 -4.88 18.79
N TYR A 60 12.88 -4.29 17.73
CA TYR A 60 13.48 -5.00 16.58
C TYR A 60 14.95 -4.65 16.38
N ILE A 61 15.62 -4.20 17.43
CA ILE A 61 16.98 -3.67 17.32
C ILE A 61 17.99 -4.71 16.87
N SER A 62 17.80 -5.97 17.26
CA SER A 62 18.68 -7.07 16.88
C SER A 62 18.63 -7.35 15.36
N GLU A 63 17.45 -7.18 14.76
CA GLU A 63 17.20 -7.34 13.35
C GLU A 63 17.75 -6.15 12.56
N LEU A 64 17.48 -4.93 13.04
CA LEU A 64 18.02 -3.71 12.46
C LEU A 64 19.55 -3.74 12.47
N SER A 65 20.15 -4.12 13.60
CA SER A 65 21.61 -4.25 13.74
C SER A 65 22.20 -5.24 12.73
N TYR A 66 21.56 -6.40 12.55
CA TYR A 66 21.97 -7.38 11.54
C TYR A 66 22.01 -6.78 10.13
N PHE A 67 20.94 -6.09 9.70
CA PHE A 67 20.88 -5.53 8.35
C PHE A 67 21.81 -4.35 8.16
N ILE A 68 21.90 -3.45 9.14
CA ILE A 68 22.79 -2.29 9.11
C ILE A 68 24.25 -2.76 9.02
N THR A 69 24.63 -3.76 9.83
CA THR A 69 25.95 -4.40 9.76
C THR A 69 26.22 -5.01 8.39
N LEU A 70 25.26 -5.78 7.86
CA LEU A 70 25.39 -6.41 6.55
C LEU A 70 25.59 -5.37 5.43
N MET A 71 24.79 -4.32 5.40
CA MET A 71 24.87 -3.28 4.37
C MET A 71 26.12 -2.39 4.51
N SER A 72 26.54 -2.11 5.75
CA SER A 72 27.75 -1.34 6.03
C SER A 72 29.00 -2.13 5.62
N HIS A 73 29.04 -3.44 5.90
CA HIS A 73 30.11 -4.34 5.43
C HIS A 73 30.26 -4.32 3.90
N HIS A 74 29.14 -4.26 3.16
CA HIS A 74 29.15 -4.18 1.69
C HIS A 74 29.23 -2.75 1.15
N GLN A 75 29.44 -1.75 2.01
CA GLN A 75 29.54 -0.34 1.66
C GLN A 75 28.37 0.16 0.79
N CYS A 76 27.15 -0.31 1.06
CA CYS A 76 25.93 0.11 0.36
C CYS A 76 24.91 0.82 1.24
N LEU A 77 25.16 0.93 2.55
CA LEU A 77 24.23 1.59 3.45
C LEU A 77 24.00 3.05 3.04
N ASN A 78 22.73 3.45 2.93
CA ASN A 78 22.34 4.84 2.68
C ASN A 78 21.03 5.17 3.41
N ARG A 79 20.66 6.45 3.40
CA ARG A 79 19.49 6.96 4.13
C ARG A 79 18.17 6.37 3.63
N LEU A 80 18.02 6.14 2.33
CA LEU A 80 16.80 5.55 1.76
C LEU A 80 16.59 4.11 2.25
N MET A 81 17.66 3.32 2.28
CA MET A 81 17.61 1.94 2.77
C MET A 81 17.29 1.87 4.26
N LEU A 82 17.84 2.78 5.07
CA LEU A 82 17.50 2.88 6.50
C LEU A 82 16.04 3.24 6.72
N ASN A 83 15.55 4.28 6.04
CA ASN A 83 14.15 4.69 6.14
C ASN A 83 13.23 3.53 5.73
N HIS A 84 13.61 2.79 4.68
CA HIS A 84 12.86 1.62 4.23
C HIS A 84 12.86 0.48 5.26
N LEU A 85 13.95 0.26 6.00
CA LEU A 85 13.95 -0.72 7.10
C LEU A 85 13.04 -0.28 8.25
N PHE A 86 13.06 1.01 8.61
CA PHE A 86 12.22 1.53 9.68
C PHE A 86 10.72 1.49 9.36
N SER A 87 10.36 1.55 8.08
CA SER A 87 8.96 1.53 7.65
C SER A 87 8.36 0.12 7.53
N ASN A 88 9.15 -0.95 7.67
CA ASN A 88 8.71 -2.31 7.37
C ASN A 88 8.74 -3.23 8.58
N HIS A 89 7.60 -3.83 8.91
CA HIS A 89 7.40 -4.59 10.14
C HIS A 89 7.83 -6.08 10.08
N TYR A 90 8.28 -6.57 8.91
CA TYR A 90 8.62 -7.99 8.67
C TYR A 90 10.13 -8.30 8.77
N LEU A 91 10.86 -7.56 9.60
CA LEU A 91 12.31 -7.67 9.73
C LEU A 91 12.81 -9.06 10.18
N PRO A 92 12.15 -9.78 11.12
CA PRO A 92 12.60 -11.11 11.55
C PRO A 92 12.62 -12.14 10.41
N ASP A 93 11.53 -12.23 9.63
CA ASP A 93 11.43 -13.17 8.50
C ASP A 93 12.42 -12.84 7.39
N LEU A 94 12.63 -11.55 7.14
CA LEU A 94 13.63 -11.07 6.20
C LEU A 94 15.04 -11.46 6.64
N LYS A 95 15.34 -11.41 7.94
CA LYS A 95 16.67 -11.75 8.47
C LYS A 95 16.99 -13.22 8.22
N VAL A 96 16.04 -14.10 8.52
CA VAL A 96 16.16 -15.55 8.25
C VAL A 96 16.33 -15.82 6.76
N SER A 97 15.56 -15.14 5.92
CA SER A 97 15.58 -15.35 4.46
C SER A 97 16.89 -14.86 3.84
N ILE A 98 17.39 -13.69 4.25
CA ILE A 98 18.68 -13.15 3.81
C ILE A 98 19.84 -14.01 4.31
N HIS A 99 19.78 -14.50 5.55
CA HIS A 99 20.78 -15.42 6.06
C HIS A 99 20.81 -16.73 5.26
N THR A 100 19.65 -17.28 4.91
CA THR A 100 19.56 -18.47 4.05
C THR A 100 20.11 -18.20 2.66
N LEU A 101 19.88 -17.00 2.12
CA LEU A 101 20.40 -16.59 0.81
C LEU A 101 21.92 -16.44 0.83
N SER A 102 22.50 -15.85 1.88
CA SER A 102 23.95 -15.67 1.99
C SER A 102 24.71 -16.99 2.12
N GLN A 103 24.09 -18.04 2.66
CA GLN A 103 24.65 -19.38 2.69
C GLN A 103 24.72 -20.03 1.29
N ARG A 104 23.86 -19.61 0.36
CA ARG A 104 23.78 -20.18 -1.01
C ARG A 104 24.48 -19.34 -2.06
N LEU A 105 24.66 -18.06 -1.79
CA LEU A 105 25.18 -17.09 -2.73
C LEU A 105 25.98 -16.01 -1.99
N MET A 106 27.17 -15.69 -2.50
CA MET A 106 27.90 -14.49 -2.11
C MET A 106 27.08 -13.25 -2.51
N LEU A 107 26.51 -12.57 -1.51
CA LEU A 107 25.67 -11.39 -1.73
C LEU A 107 26.53 -10.22 -2.21
N SER A 108 26.36 -9.82 -3.47
CA SER A 108 27.04 -8.63 -3.98
C SER A 108 26.36 -7.34 -3.49
N LYS A 109 27.13 -6.25 -3.48
CA LYS A 109 26.63 -4.89 -3.22
C LYS A 109 25.36 -4.57 -4.03
N ASP A 110 25.38 -4.88 -5.32
CA ASP A 110 24.26 -4.63 -6.23
C ASP A 110 23.02 -5.46 -5.90
N THR A 111 23.20 -6.63 -5.29
CA THR A 111 22.09 -7.52 -4.91
C THR A 111 21.42 -7.00 -3.64
N LEU A 112 22.21 -6.59 -2.65
CA LEU A 112 21.69 -5.94 -1.45
C LEU A 112 21.00 -4.63 -1.80
N PHE A 113 21.60 -3.80 -2.65
CA PHE A 113 21.00 -2.56 -3.10
C PHE A 113 19.65 -2.78 -3.77
N PHE A 114 19.54 -3.76 -4.67
CA PHE A 114 18.27 -4.14 -5.30
C PHE A 114 17.22 -4.56 -4.26
N LEU A 115 17.57 -5.47 -3.34
CA LEU A 115 16.64 -6.01 -2.35
C LEU A 115 16.10 -4.92 -1.44
N PHE A 116 16.96 -4.11 -0.85
CA PHE A 116 16.56 -3.08 0.12
C PHE A 116 16.07 -1.78 -0.52
N SER A 117 16.06 -1.68 -1.86
CA SER A 117 15.35 -0.64 -2.60
C SER A 117 13.98 -1.10 -3.13
N SER A 118 13.68 -2.41 -3.03
CA SER A 118 12.38 -2.96 -3.41
C SER A 118 11.33 -2.69 -2.34
N ARG A 119 10.10 -2.39 -2.75
CA ARG A 119 8.93 -2.27 -1.84
C ARG A 119 8.62 -3.55 -1.08
N ASN A 120 9.06 -4.71 -1.57
CA ASN A 120 8.83 -6.01 -0.92
C ASN A 120 10.11 -6.87 -0.99
N PRO A 121 11.11 -6.60 -0.14
CA PRO A 121 12.38 -7.32 -0.12
C PRO A 121 12.18 -8.80 0.22
N GLN A 122 11.22 -9.11 1.11
CA GLN A 122 10.98 -10.46 1.56
C GLN A 122 10.51 -11.37 0.43
N ALA A 123 9.51 -10.93 -0.34
CA ALA A 123 9.03 -11.68 -1.49
C ALA A 123 10.12 -11.81 -2.59
N CYS A 124 10.97 -10.79 -2.76
CA CYS A 124 12.11 -10.87 -3.69
C CYS A 124 13.11 -11.96 -3.28
N VAL A 125 13.52 -11.99 -2.01
CA VAL A 125 14.44 -13.03 -1.50
C VAL A 125 13.83 -14.42 -1.65
N GLN A 126 12.54 -14.55 -1.31
CA GLN A 126 11.79 -15.79 -1.46
C GLN A 126 11.77 -16.32 -2.90
N PHE A 127 11.57 -15.44 -3.89
CA PHE A 127 11.66 -15.82 -5.30
C PHE A 127 13.08 -16.24 -5.68
N ILE A 128 14.10 -15.46 -5.28
CA ILE A 128 15.51 -15.74 -5.58
C ILE A 128 15.90 -17.12 -5.04
N LEU A 129 15.58 -17.43 -3.78
CA LEU A 129 15.88 -18.72 -3.17
C LEU A 129 15.25 -19.89 -3.93
N ARG A 130 13.98 -19.74 -4.37
CA ARG A 130 13.28 -20.75 -5.16
C ARG A 130 13.91 -20.94 -6.53
N ALA A 131 14.20 -19.86 -7.26
CA ALA A 131 14.82 -19.93 -8.58
C ALA A 131 16.26 -20.47 -8.54
N LEU A 132 17.07 -20.05 -7.57
CA LEU A 132 18.42 -20.59 -7.33
C LEU A 132 18.36 -22.10 -7.05
N SER A 133 17.39 -22.56 -6.25
CA SER A 133 17.21 -24.00 -5.97
C SER A 133 16.88 -24.84 -7.21
N LYS A 134 16.41 -24.20 -8.28
CA LYS A 134 16.15 -24.84 -9.58
C LYS A 134 17.27 -24.62 -10.60
N GLY A 135 18.41 -24.06 -10.17
CA GLY A 135 19.60 -23.87 -10.99
C GLY A 135 19.57 -22.65 -11.91
N VAL A 136 18.71 -21.66 -11.65
CA VAL A 136 18.69 -20.40 -12.43
C VAL A 136 19.78 -19.47 -11.90
N ASP A 137 20.57 -18.89 -12.80
CA ASP A 137 21.63 -17.95 -12.47
C ASP A 137 21.09 -16.64 -11.86
N ILE A 138 21.83 -16.07 -10.89
CA ILE A 138 21.43 -14.86 -10.18
C ILE A 138 21.30 -13.64 -11.09
N ALA A 139 22.14 -13.50 -12.12
CA ALA A 139 22.04 -12.38 -13.05
C ALA A 139 20.73 -12.44 -13.85
N ILE A 140 20.31 -13.65 -14.26
CA ILE A 140 19.02 -13.88 -14.92
C ILE A 140 17.87 -13.55 -13.97
N ILE A 141 17.93 -14.01 -12.72
CA ILE A 141 16.89 -13.74 -11.71
C ILE A 141 16.75 -12.24 -11.46
N LYS A 142 17.87 -11.53 -11.25
CA LYS A 142 17.86 -10.08 -11.02
C LYS A 142 17.30 -9.32 -12.22
N ASN A 143 17.71 -9.68 -13.44
CA ASN A 143 17.19 -9.05 -14.64
C ASN A 143 15.68 -9.28 -14.81
N PHE A 144 15.20 -10.48 -14.48
CA PHE A 144 13.78 -10.81 -14.51
C PHE A 144 12.98 -9.98 -13.49
N LEU A 145 13.40 -9.97 -12.22
CA LEU A 145 12.71 -9.24 -11.15
C LEU A 145 12.71 -7.72 -11.37
N SER A 146 13.75 -7.16 -12.00
CA SER A 146 13.86 -5.71 -12.22
C SER A 146 13.09 -5.20 -13.44
N GLN A 147 12.80 -6.06 -14.43
CA GLN A 147 12.25 -5.62 -15.71
C GLN A 147 10.85 -6.16 -16.01
N GLN A 148 10.49 -7.33 -15.48
CA GLN A 148 9.33 -8.09 -15.97
C GLN A 148 8.28 -8.36 -14.89
N VAL A 149 8.57 -8.03 -13.63
CA VAL A 149 7.72 -8.34 -12.48
C VAL A 149 7.09 -7.08 -11.92
N ALA A 150 5.77 -7.12 -11.74
CA ALA A 150 5.07 -6.15 -10.92
C ALA A 150 5.20 -6.56 -9.45
N LEU A 151 6.01 -5.82 -8.68
CA LEU A 151 6.40 -6.19 -7.31
C LEU A 151 5.20 -6.24 -6.36
N GLU A 152 4.18 -5.44 -6.61
CA GLU A 152 2.92 -5.40 -5.86
C GLU A 152 2.20 -6.77 -5.86
N GLY A 153 2.31 -7.56 -6.94
CA GLY A 153 1.68 -8.87 -7.06
C GLY A 153 2.61 -10.05 -6.72
N LEU A 154 3.85 -9.80 -6.29
CA LEU A 154 4.88 -10.84 -6.18
C LEU A 154 4.55 -11.89 -5.12
N ASN A 155 4.10 -11.49 -3.94
CA ASN A 155 3.83 -12.40 -2.83
C ASN A 155 2.69 -13.38 -3.14
N ASP A 156 1.57 -12.85 -3.66
CA ASP A 156 0.42 -13.66 -4.04
C ASP A 156 0.75 -14.58 -5.22
N THR A 157 1.59 -14.11 -6.14
CA THR A 157 2.08 -14.95 -7.24
C THR A 157 2.94 -16.09 -6.72
N ILE A 158 3.86 -15.85 -5.78
CA ILE A 158 4.65 -16.92 -5.14
C ILE A 158 3.71 -17.95 -4.52
N THR A 159 2.69 -17.50 -3.81
CA THR A 159 1.70 -18.37 -3.16
C THR A 159 0.98 -19.25 -4.18
N LEU A 160 0.42 -18.67 -5.24
CA LEU A 160 -0.27 -19.42 -6.28
C LEU A 160 0.67 -20.36 -7.05
N PHE A 161 1.90 -19.94 -7.30
CA PHE A 161 2.87 -20.71 -8.07
C PHE A 161 3.41 -21.90 -7.26
N ASP A 162 3.60 -21.74 -5.95
CA ASP A 162 3.99 -22.82 -5.03
C ASP A 162 2.89 -23.90 -4.90
N LEU A 163 1.63 -23.56 -5.14
CA LEU A 163 0.52 -24.53 -5.20
C LEU A 163 0.49 -25.30 -6.53
N SER A 164 1.19 -24.82 -7.57
CA SER A 164 1.14 -25.37 -8.92
C SER A 164 2.27 -26.37 -9.21
N HIS A 165 2.21 -27.06 -10.35
CA HIS A 165 3.32 -27.88 -10.85
C HIS A 165 4.38 -27.07 -11.60
N PHE A 166 4.18 -25.76 -11.80
CA PHE A 166 5.17 -24.93 -12.45
C PHE A 166 6.40 -24.76 -11.56
N SER A 167 7.57 -25.01 -12.14
CA SER A 167 8.86 -24.79 -11.46
C SER A 167 9.40 -23.38 -11.66
N TYR A 168 10.19 -22.86 -10.73
CA TYR A 168 10.95 -21.61 -10.84
C TYR A 168 12.15 -21.72 -11.81
N LYS A 169 11.91 -22.18 -13.03
CA LYS A 169 12.88 -22.25 -14.13
C LYS A 169 12.56 -21.17 -15.16
N THR A 170 13.57 -20.72 -15.90
CA THR A 170 13.46 -19.64 -16.90
C THR A 170 12.32 -19.84 -17.89
N GLN A 171 12.04 -21.09 -18.29
CA GLN A 171 10.91 -21.43 -19.18
C GLN A 171 9.51 -21.06 -18.64
N HIS A 172 9.35 -20.85 -17.33
CA HIS A 172 8.07 -20.45 -16.73
C HIS A 172 8.05 -18.99 -16.25
N PHE A 173 9.14 -18.24 -16.46
CA PHE A 173 9.24 -16.85 -15.99
C PHE A 173 8.20 -15.95 -16.64
N GLN A 174 7.88 -16.14 -17.92
CA GLN A 174 6.80 -15.37 -18.55
C GLN A 174 5.44 -15.62 -17.88
N LYS A 175 5.13 -16.86 -17.51
CA LYS A 175 3.88 -17.18 -16.80
C LYS A 175 3.85 -16.53 -15.44
N PHE A 176 4.98 -16.56 -14.74
CA PHE A 176 5.15 -15.89 -13.46
C PHE A 176 4.95 -14.37 -13.61
N ALA A 177 5.56 -13.75 -14.62
CA ALA A 177 5.40 -12.31 -14.90
C ALA A 177 3.93 -11.96 -15.19
N ASP A 178 3.25 -12.75 -16.02
CA ASP A 178 1.82 -12.55 -16.31
C ASP A 178 0.97 -12.56 -15.04
N LEU A 179 1.24 -13.50 -14.12
CA LEU A 179 0.56 -13.56 -12.84
C LEU A 179 0.89 -12.37 -11.95
N THR A 180 2.16 -11.95 -11.87
CA THR A 180 2.53 -10.77 -11.05
C THR A 180 1.81 -9.53 -11.52
N TRP A 181 1.62 -9.38 -12.83
CA TRP A 181 0.87 -8.27 -13.41
C TRP A 181 -0.62 -8.35 -13.05
N VAL A 182 -1.24 -9.54 -13.14
CA VAL A 182 -2.63 -9.73 -12.75
C VAL A 182 -2.82 -9.50 -11.26
N LEU A 183 -1.97 -10.07 -10.41
CA LEU A 183 -2.03 -9.96 -8.96
C LEU A 183 -1.46 -8.63 -8.43
N ALA A 184 -0.96 -7.74 -9.30
CA ALA A 184 -0.75 -6.34 -8.95
C ALA A 184 -2.05 -5.51 -9.06
N ASN A 185 -3.09 -6.07 -9.68
CA ASN A 185 -4.42 -5.46 -9.71
C ASN A 185 -5.10 -5.65 -8.35
N PRO A 186 -5.59 -4.57 -7.69
CA PRO A 186 -6.18 -4.67 -6.36
C PRO A 186 -7.44 -5.54 -6.32
N LEU A 187 -8.24 -5.59 -7.39
CA LEU A 187 -9.40 -6.48 -7.47
C LEU A 187 -8.96 -7.95 -7.46
N CYS A 188 -7.91 -8.29 -8.20
CA CYS A 188 -7.38 -9.65 -8.24
C CYS A 188 -6.77 -10.08 -6.90
N GLN A 189 -6.10 -9.17 -6.19
CA GLN A 189 -5.61 -9.43 -4.83
C GLN A 189 -6.77 -9.71 -3.87
N THR A 190 -7.81 -8.88 -3.91
CA THR A 190 -8.99 -9.02 -3.06
C THR A 190 -9.71 -10.34 -3.29
N ILE A 191 -9.98 -10.70 -4.54
CA ILE A 191 -10.67 -11.97 -4.85
C ILE A 191 -9.78 -13.19 -4.57
N PHE A 192 -8.46 -13.07 -4.76
CA PHE A 192 -7.53 -14.12 -4.40
C PHE A 192 -7.54 -14.34 -2.88
N GLY A 193 -7.44 -13.28 -2.08
CA GLY A 193 -7.54 -13.36 -0.62
C GLY A 193 -8.90 -13.86 -0.13
N ALA A 194 -9.98 -13.52 -0.86
CA ALA A 194 -11.34 -13.92 -0.51
C ALA A 194 -11.54 -15.45 -0.41
N ARG A 195 -10.76 -16.23 -1.16
CA ARG A 195 -10.79 -17.70 -1.09
C ARG A 195 -10.48 -18.27 0.30
N LEU A 196 -9.76 -17.49 1.12
CA LEU A 196 -9.31 -17.87 2.46
C LEU A 196 -10.18 -17.24 3.58
N ARG A 197 -11.37 -16.71 3.25
CA ARG A 197 -12.27 -16.12 4.26
C ARG A 197 -12.77 -17.18 5.25
N GLY A 198 -12.76 -16.83 6.54
CA GLY A 198 -13.34 -17.63 7.62
C GLY A 198 -14.59 -16.95 8.20
N PHE A 199 -15.61 -17.74 8.56
CA PHE A 199 -16.90 -17.22 9.07
C PHE A 199 -17.18 -17.59 10.54
N SER A 200 -16.12 -17.68 11.34
CA SER A 200 -16.13 -17.69 12.81
C SER A 200 -14.71 -17.61 13.35
N ASP A 201 -14.54 -17.17 14.60
CA ASP A 201 -13.24 -17.16 15.27
C ASP A 201 -12.65 -18.59 15.45
N TYR A 202 -13.46 -19.62 15.24
CA TYR A 202 -13.08 -21.04 15.29
C TYR A 202 -12.98 -21.68 13.90
N SER A 203 -13.15 -20.92 12.81
CA SER A 203 -13.07 -21.47 11.46
C SER A 203 -11.62 -21.75 11.09
N VAL A 204 -11.33 -23.00 10.76
CA VAL A 204 -10.02 -23.39 10.25
C VAL A 204 -9.97 -23.02 8.77
N ILE A 205 -9.24 -21.94 8.46
CA ILE A 205 -8.97 -21.54 7.09
C ILE A 205 -8.06 -22.61 6.47
N THR A 206 -8.53 -23.24 5.39
CA THR A 206 -7.77 -24.24 4.65
C THR A 206 -7.62 -23.79 3.20
N GLU A 207 -6.50 -24.11 2.58
CA GLU A 207 -6.30 -23.83 1.16
C GLU A 207 -7.27 -24.68 0.34
N VAL A 208 -8.13 -24.00 -0.41
CA VAL A 208 -9.18 -24.62 -1.24
C VAL A 208 -8.70 -24.92 -2.65
N LEU A 209 -7.59 -24.31 -3.07
CA LEU A 209 -7.01 -24.51 -4.38
C LEU A 209 -6.09 -25.74 -4.39
N ASN A 210 -6.41 -26.71 -5.25
CA ASN A 210 -5.50 -27.82 -5.54
C ASN A 210 -4.52 -27.47 -6.68
N ASP A 211 -3.53 -28.32 -6.85
CA ASP A 211 -2.47 -28.20 -7.85
C ASP A 211 -2.97 -28.09 -9.30
N THR A 212 -4.02 -28.85 -9.64
CA THR A 212 -4.63 -28.88 -10.97
C THR A 212 -5.38 -27.58 -11.25
N ALA A 213 -6.11 -27.06 -10.27
CA ALA A 213 -6.79 -25.78 -10.35
C ALA A 213 -5.78 -24.63 -10.47
N ALA A 214 -4.70 -24.65 -9.69
CA ALA A 214 -3.60 -23.70 -9.78
C ALA A 214 -2.96 -23.73 -11.19
N ASP A 215 -2.61 -24.91 -11.71
CA ASP A 215 -2.07 -25.04 -13.06
C ASP A 215 -3.00 -24.48 -14.14
N ASN A 216 -4.30 -24.74 -14.00
CA ASN A 216 -5.31 -24.31 -14.96
C ASN A 216 -5.42 -22.80 -15.02
N ILE A 217 -5.52 -22.12 -13.87
CA ILE A 217 -5.65 -20.66 -13.87
C ILE A 217 -4.39 -19.98 -14.40
N ILE A 218 -3.20 -20.48 -14.03
CA ILE A 218 -1.92 -19.98 -14.55
C ILE A 218 -1.86 -20.10 -16.08
N LYS A 219 -2.25 -21.26 -16.64
CA LYS A 219 -2.28 -21.45 -18.09
C LYS A 219 -3.26 -20.51 -18.78
N GLN A 220 -4.48 -20.35 -18.24
CA GLN A 220 -5.49 -19.48 -18.84
C GLN A 220 -5.05 -18.01 -18.86
N VAL A 221 -4.48 -17.52 -17.75
CA VAL A 221 -3.94 -16.16 -17.64
C VAL A 221 -2.81 -15.93 -18.64
N SER A 222 -1.87 -16.87 -18.78
CA SER A 222 -0.75 -16.72 -19.72
C SER A 222 -1.15 -16.75 -21.19
N LEU A 223 -2.30 -17.34 -21.54
CA LEU A 223 -2.80 -17.36 -22.92
C LEU A 223 -3.63 -16.11 -23.27
N ALA A 224 -4.18 -15.44 -22.27
CA ALA A 224 -5.00 -14.24 -22.44
C ALA A 224 -4.15 -12.97 -22.67
N GLN A 225 -4.80 -11.89 -23.11
CA GLN A 225 -4.15 -10.62 -23.42
C GLN A 225 -4.82 -9.46 -22.68
N GLY A 226 -4.01 -8.50 -22.24
CA GLY A 226 -4.47 -7.26 -21.60
C GLY A 226 -5.44 -7.49 -20.44
N GLU A 227 -6.50 -6.69 -20.41
CA GLU A 227 -7.54 -6.73 -19.37
C GLU A 227 -8.27 -8.07 -19.28
N ASN A 228 -8.30 -8.86 -20.36
CA ASN A 228 -8.93 -10.18 -20.33
C ASN A 228 -8.25 -11.14 -19.32
N LYS A 229 -6.98 -10.91 -18.99
CA LYS A 229 -6.28 -11.66 -17.93
C LYS A 229 -6.92 -11.41 -16.56
N VAL A 230 -7.28 -10.16 -16.26
CA VAL A 230 -7.92 -9.75 -14.99
C VAL A 230 -9.30 -10.39 -14.89
N LYS A 231 -10.09 -10.31 -15.96
CA LYS A 231 -11.40 -10.94 -16.04
C LYS A 231 -11.34 -12.45 -15.78
N ILE A 232 -10.51 -13.18 -16.53
CA ILE A 232 -10.35 -14.63 -16.37
C ILE A 232 -9.93 -14.98 -14.93
N PHE A 233 -8.99 -14.23 -14.37
CA PHE A 233 -8.55 -14.46 -13.00
C PHE A 233 -9.66 -14.23 -11.98
N PHE A 234 -10.37 -13.11 -12.09
CA PHE A 234 -11.48 -12.78 -11.22
C PHE A 234 -12.57 -13.86 -11.28
N ASP A 235 -13.08 -14.14 -12.48
CA ASP A 235 -14.17 -15.09 -12.69
C ASP A 235 -13.79 -16.50 -12.22
N PHE A 236 -12.52 -16.91 -12.36
CA PHE A 236 -12.05 -18.18 -11.82
C PHE A 236 -12.18 -18.25 -10.29
N PHE A 237 -11.70 -17.23 -9.58
CA PHE A 237 -11.71 -17.22 -8.11
C PHE A 237 -13.10 -16.95 -7.50
N THR A 238 -14.07 -16.46 -8.28
CA THR A 238 -15.46 -16.32 -7.81
C THR A 238 -16.04 -17.63 -7.27
N SER A 239 -15.65 -18.77 -7.88
CA SER A 239 -16.13 -20.12 -7.51
C SER A 239 -15.45 -20.69 -6.27
N PHE A 240 -14.36 -20.09 -5.81
CA PHE A 240 -13.62 -20.50 -4.62
C PHE A 240 -13.95 -19.63 -3.39
N ARG A 241 -14.90 -18.69 -3.53
CA ARG A 241 -15.40 -17.90 -2.40
C ARG A 241 -16.19 -18.82 -1.46
N PRO A 242 -15.82 -18.88 -0.17
CA PRO A 242 -16.64 -19.62 0.79
C PRO A 242 -17.95 -18.86 1.02
N PHE A 243 -19.06 -19.59 1.13
CA PHE A 243 -20.36 -18.99 1.46
C PHE A 243 -20.52 -18.90 2.98
N PRO A 244 -20.97 -17.74 3.50
CA PRO A 244 -21.19 -17.61 4.93
C PRO A 244 -22.35 -18.49 5.41
N PRO A 245 -22.25 -19.07 6.61
CA PRO A 245 -23.27 -19.95 7.17
C PRO A 245 -24.46 -19.19 7.78
N SER A 246 -24.43 -17.85 7.81
CA SER A 246 -25.41 -17.03 8.53
C SER A 246 -25.75 -15.74 7.79
N PRO A 247 -27.03 -15.31 7.82
CA PRO A 247 -27.46 -14.04 7.25
C PRO A 247 -26.77 -12.79 7.82
N LYS A 248 -26.14 -12.89 9.01
CA LYS A 248 -25.42 -11.75 9.61
C LYS A 248 -24.23 -11.27 8.77
N TYR A 249 -23.76 -12.09 7.83
CA TYR A 249 -22.68 -11.77 6.89
C TYR A 249 -23.21 -11.25 5.54
N ILE A 250 -24.52 -11.19 5.35
CA ILE A 250 -25.14 -10.62 4.16
C ILE A 250 -25.26 -9.11 4.41
N VAL A 251 -24.48 -8.34 3.67
CA VAL A 251 -24.48 -6.88 3.73
C VAL A 251 -24.98 -6.35 2.39
N GLU A 252 -25.87 -5.36 2.43
CA GLU A 252 -26.28 -4.64 1.23
C GLU A 252 -25.18 -3.64 0.86
N VAL A 253 -24.43 -3.92 -0.20
CA VAL A 253 -23.33 -3.07 -0.64
C VAL A 253 -23.85 -1.91 -1.48
N ASN A 254 -23.55 -0.68 -1.03
CA ASN A 254 -23.91 0.53 -1.76
C ASN A 254 -22.83 0.90 -2.78
N VAL A 255 -22.98 0.45 -4.03
CA VAL A 255 -22.05 0.73 -5.14
C VAL A 255 -21.84 2.25 -5.34
N SER A 256 -22.91 3.04 -5.28
CA SER A 256 -22.84 4.50 -5.48
C SER A 256 -22.00 5.21 -4.42
N HIS A 257 -22.03 4.71 -3.17
CA HIS A 257 -21.17 5.20 -2.10
C HIS A 257 -19.69 4.97 -2.44
N TRP A 258 -19.32 3.75 -2.85
CA TRP A 258 -17.95 3.42 -3.20
C TRP A 258 -17.44 4.15 -4.44
N VAL A 259 -18.29 4.35 -5.45
CA VAL A 259 -17.98 5.21 -6.61
C VAL A 259 -17.68 6.64 -6.17
N THR A 260 -18.52 7.22 -5.30
CA THR A 260 -18.31 8.59 -4.78
C THR A 260 -17.01 8.69 -3.97
N ALA A 261 -16.70 7.68 -3.15
CA ALA A 261 -15.47 7.62 -2.37
C ALA A 261 -14.21 7.56 -3.26
N ALA A 262 -14.19 6.66 -4.23
CA ALA A 262 -13.06 6.52 -5.16
C ALA A 262 -12.89 7.78 -6.04
N LEU A 263 -13.99 8.38 -6.51
CA LEU A 263 -13.93 9.67 -7.20
C LEU A 263 -13.35 10.77 -6.31
N THR A 264 -13.69 10.78 -5.02
CA THR A 264 -13.16 11.77 -4.08
C THR A 264 -11.66 11.64 -3.93
N HIS A 265 -11.17 10.41 -3.76
CA HIS A 265 -9.75 10.11 -3.70
C HIS A 265 -9.03 10.49 -5.01
N TYR A 266 -9.59 10.12 -6.16
CA TYR A 266 -9.06 10.47 -7.48
C TYR A 266 -8.99 11.99 -7.70
N CYS A 267 -10.02 12.74 -7.31
CA CYS A 267 -10.03 14.20 -7.41
C CYS A 267 -8.94 14.83 -6.53
N LYS A 268 -8.81 14.39 -5.26
CA LYS A 268 -7.75 14.88 -4.34
C LYS A 268 -6.36 14.65 -4.93
N ALA A 269 -6.09 13.45 -5.44
CA ALA A 269 -4.82 13.12 -6.08
C ALA A 269 -4.55 13.97 -7.32
N THR A 270 -5.57 14.20 -8.16
CA THR A 270 -5.45 15.02 -9.39
C THR A 270 -5.18 16.49 -9.07
N ILE A 271 -5.82 17.04 -8.04
CA ILE A 271 -5.56 18.40 -7.56
C ILE A 271 -4.12 18.51 -7.04
N ALA A 272 -3.69 17.57 -6.20
CA ALA A 272 -2.34 17.58 -5.63
C ALA A 272 -1.24 17.45 -6.71
N ALA A 273 -1.50 16.70 -7.78
CA ALA A 273 -0.57 16.52 -8.90
C ALA A 273 -0.57 17.69 -9.91
N SER A 274 -1.51 18.63 -9.82
CA SER A 274 -1.64 19.73 -10.77
C SER A 274 -0.49 20.72 -10.59
N THR A 275 0.31 20.92 -11.65
CA THR A 275 1.48 21.80 -11.60
C THR A 275 1.23 23.17 -12.23
N SER A 276 0.17 23.31 -13.04
CA SER A 276 -0.16 24.55 -13.73
C SER A 276 -1.58 25.07 -13.42
N PRO A 277 -1.82 26.39 -13.57
CA PRO A 277 -3.17 26.95 -13.47
C PRO A 277 -4.15 26.34 -14.48
N GLN A 278 -3.65 25.86 -15.63
CA GLN A 278 -4.46 25.24 -16.66
C GLN A 278 -4.94 23.84 -16.24
N ASP A 279 -4.08 23.05 -15.58
CA ASP A 279 -4.44 21.73 -15.02
C ASP A 279 -5.51 21.88 -13.93
N LEU A 280 -5.36 22.89 -13.08
CA LEU A 280 -6.36 23.18 -12.04
C LEU A 280 -7.70 23.58 -12.65
N LEU A 281 -7.72 24.36 -13.73
CA LEU A 281 -8.95 24.71 -14.43
C LEU A 281 -9.60 23.49 -15.11
N GLN A 282 -8.80 22.59 -15.70
CA GLN A 282 -9.29 21.34 -16.26
C GLN A 282 -9.88 20.43 -15.18
N THR A 283 -9.19 20.29 -14.05
CA THR A 283 -9.66 19.53 -12.88
C THR A 283 -10.97 20.10 -12.33
N GLN A 284 -11.09 21.42 -12.23
CA GLN A 284 -12.35 22.09 -11.86
C GLN A 284 -13.49 21.76 -12.81
N LYS A 285 -13.24 21.79 -14.13
CA LYS A 285 -14.25 21.44 -15.14
C LYS A 285 -14.63 19.96 -15.05
N MET A 286 -13.67 19.08 -14.82
CA MET A 286 -13.90 17.64 -14.62
C MET A 286 -14.80 17.39 -13.41
N ILE A 287 -14.48 17.97 -12.25
CA ILE A 287 -15.30 17.86 -11.02
C ILE A 287 -16.72 18.39 -11.27
N ALA A 288 -16.86 19.55 -11.93
CA ALA A 288 -18.18 20.11 -12.23
C ALA A 288 -18.99 19.21 -13.18
N THR A 289 -18.34 18.57 -14.15
CA THR A 289 -18.97 17.58 -15.04
C THR A 289 -19.41 16.35 -14.27
N LEU A 290 -18.54 15.75 -13.45
CA LEU A 290 -18.85 14.58 -12.63
C LEU A 290 -20.11 14.79 -11.78
N ARG A 291 -20.21 15.96 -11.13
CA ARG A 291 -21.36 16.31 -10.29
C ARG A 291 -22.67 16.47 -11.05
N LYS A 292 -22.64 16.90 -12.31
CA LYS A 292 -23.83 17.24 -13.10
C LYS A 292 -24.27 16.14 -14.06
N LYS A 293 -23.32 15.39 -14.60
CA LYS A 293 -23.53 14.46 -15.73
C LYS A 293 -22.97 13.06 -15.49
N GLY A 294 -22.20 12.85 -14.42
CA GLY A 294 -21.46 11.61 -14.22
C GLY A 294 -20.10 11.60 -14.92
N GLY A 295 -19.46 10.44 -14.89
CA GLY A 295 -18.13 10.21 -15.44
C GLY A 295 -18.10 9.76 -16.90
N ASP A 296 -16.91 9.41 -17.36
CA ASP A 296 -16.66 8.83 -18.68
C ASP A 296 -15.76 7.59 -18.56
N LYS A 297 -15.42 6.99 -19.71
CA LYS A 297 -14.58 5.79 -19.77
C LYS A 297 -13.19 6.01 -19.19
N VAL A 298 -12.62 7.20 -19.37
CA VAL A 298 -11.28 7.51 -18.87
C VAL A 298 -11.29 7.50 -17.35
N ILE A 299 -12.29 8.12 -16.73
CA ILE A 299 -12.45 8.14 -15.28
C ILE A 299 -12.77 6.74 -14.75
N PHE A 300 -13.64 6.00 -15.43
CA PHE A 300 -13.94 4.62 -15.08
C PHE A 300 -12.68 3.74 -15.02
N ASP A 301 -11.85 3.78 -16.06
CA ASP A 301 -10.62 3.01 -16.12
C ASP A 301 -9.62 3.40 -15.00
N LYS A 302 -9.75 4.59 -14.41
CA LYS A 302 -8.94 5.04 -13.27
C LYS A 302 -9.44 4.54 -11.92
N ILE A 303 -10.74 4.34 -11.74
CA ILE A 303 -11.33 4.03 -10.43
C ILE A 303 -11.89 2.60 -10.32
N LYS A 304 -12.17 1.93 -11.45
CA LYS A 304 -12.98 0.69 -11.46
C LYS A 304 -12.45 -0.40 -10.53
N TYR A 305 -11.14 -0.61 -10.46
CA TYR A 305 -10.55 -1.66 -9.61
C TYR A 305 -10.50 -1.29 -8.14
N GLU A 306 -10.42 0.00 -7.79
CA GLU A 306 -10.55 0.47 -6.41
C GLU A 306 -11.97 0.22 -5.91
N VAL A 307 -12.97 0.67 -6.69
CA VAL A 307 -14.40 0.47 -6.37
C VAL A 307 -14.74 -1.03 -6.30
N ALA A 308 -14.35 -1.80 -7.31
CA ALA A 308 -14.60 -3.24 -7.37
C ALA A 308 -13.97 -3.98 -6.18
N SER A 309 -12.74 -3.61 -5.80
CA SER A 309 -12.06 -4.18 -4.64
C SER A 309 -12.79 -3.89 -3.32
N HIS A 310 -13.31 -2.66 -3.14
CA HIS A 310 -14.11 -2.33 -1.96
C HIS A 310 -15.43 -3.10 -1.90
N ILE A 311 -16.15 -3.16 -3.03
CA ILE A 311 -17.39 -3.95 -3.12
C ILE A 311 -17.13 -5.40 -2.77
N GLU A 312 -16.11 -6.02 -3.36
CA GLU A 312 -15.81 -7.43 -3.12
C GLU A 312 -15.29 -7.69 -1.70
N SER A 313 -14.64 -6.72 -1.07
CA SER A 313 -14.20 -6.83 0.33
C SER A 313 -15.37 -6.79 1.32
N GLU A 314 -16.40 -6.00 1.03
CA GLU A 314 -17.59 -5.86 1.86
C GLU A 314 -18.63 -6.96 1.58
N ASP A 315 -18.79 -7.33 0.31
CA ASP A 315 -19.75 -8.35 -0.12
C ASP A 315 -19.18 -9.76 0.10
N LEU A 316 -19.46 -10.30 1.28
CA LEU A 316 -19.06 -11.64 1.66
C LEU A 316 -19.86 -12.74 0.94
N CYS A 317 -20.92 -12.38 0.21
CA CYS A 317 -21.84 -13.31 -0.48
C CYS A 317 -21.92 -13.07 -2.00
N SER A 318 -21.04 -12.25 -2.56
CA SER A 318 -21.10 -11.86 -3.98
C SER A 318 -21.07 -13.10 -4.87
N SER A 319 -21.95 -13.12 -5.88
CA SER A 319 -21.92 -14.07 -6.98
C SER A 319 -21.64 -13.39 -8.33
N ARG A 320 -21.31 -12.09 -8.28
CA ARG A 320 -21.06 -11.28 -9.48
C ARG A 320 -19.90 -11.84 -10.29
N THR A 321 -20.06 -11.83 -11.60
CA THR A 321 -18.96 -11.97 -12.54
C THR A 321 -18.24 -10.63 -12.71
N TYR A 322 -17.09 -10.67 -13.38
CA TYR A 322 -16.35 -9.46 -13.72
C TYR A 322 -17.21 -8.45 -14.49
N ASP A 323 -17.95 -8.93 -15.49
CA ASP A 323 -18.75 -8.05 -16.36
C ASP A 323 -19.90 -7.40 -15.56
N ASP A 324 -20.59 -8.16 -14.71
CA ASP A 324 -21.67 -7.65 -13.85
C ASP A 324 -21.14 -6.53 -12.93
N LEU A 325 -20.00 -6.77 -12.29
CA LEU A 325 -19.38 -5.81 -11.39
C LEU A 325 -18.94 -4.53 -12.13
N MET A 326 -18.34 -4.66 -13.31
CA MET A 326 -17.94 -3.53 -14.13
C MET A 326 -19.15 -2.74 -14.63
N GLU A 327 -20.23 -3.41 -15.02
CA GLU A 327 -21.48 -2.77 -15.46
C GLU A 327 -22.16 -2.01 -14.32
N GLU A 328 -22.25 -2.58 -13.11
CA GLU A 328 -22.79 -1.91 -11.93
C GLU A 328 -22.03 -0.62 -11.61
N ILE A 329 -20.69 -0.70 -11.58
CA ILE A 329 -19.82 0.46 -11.32
C ILE A 329 -19.98 1.50 -12.43
N TRP A 330 -20.02 1.07 -13.69
CA TRP A 330 -20.19 1.96 -14.84
C TRP A 330 -21.55 2.68 -14.80
N SER A 331 -22.62 1.96 -14.49
CA SER A 331 -23.97 2.50 -14.34
C SER A 331 -24.03 3.55 -13.24
N ALA A 332 -23.43 3.26 -12.07
CA ALA A 332 -23.36 4.20 -10.96
C ALA A 332 -22.52 5.44 -11.28
N LEU A 333 -21.39 5.29 -11.98
CA LEU A 333 -20.53 6.41 -12.39
C LEU A 333 -21.22 7.35 -13.39
N ASN A 334 -22.02 6.82 -14.30
CA ASN A 334 -22.74 7.61 -15.31
C ASN A 334 -23.90 8.44 -14.74
N GLN A 335 -24.25 8.26 -13.46
CA GLN A 335 -25.21 9.13 -12.78
C GLN A 335 -24.53 10.42 -12.29
N PRO A 336 -25.28 11.53 -12.13
CA PRO A 336 -24.76 12.74 -11.52
C PRO A 336 -24.25 12.49 -10.08
N GLN A 337 -22.98 12.82 -9.83
CA GLN A 337 -22.32 12.58 -8.54
C GLN A 337 -22.62 13.74 -7.56
N VAL A 338 -23.89 13.89 -7.17
CA VAL A 338 -24.36 15.05 -6.40
C VAL A 338 -23.68 15.19 -5.03
N HIS A 339 -23.28 14.05 -4.44
CA HIS A 339 -22.62 13.95 -3.14
C HIS A 339 -21.09 14.07 -3.18
N LEU A 340 -20.49 14.14 -4.37
CA LEU A 340 -19.05 14.38 -4.49
C LEU A 340 -18.69 15.70 -3.79
N GLU A 341 -17.51 15.81 -3.17
CA GLU A 341 -17.06 17.07 -2.55
C GLU A 341 -16.90 18.18 -3.61
N THR A 342 -16.94 19.46 -3.21
CA THR A 342 -16.70 20.58 -4.15
C THR A 342 -15.22 20.88 -4.35
N PHE A 343 -14.36 20.41 -3.43
CA PHE A 343 -12.91 20.65 -3.38
C PHE A 343 -12.51 22.14 -3.46
N THR A 344 -13.43 23.05 -3.11
CA THR A 344 -13.23 24.50 -3.28
C THR A 344 -11.98 24.96 -2.53
N ASN A 345 -11.82 24.53 -1.27
CA ASN A 345 -10.68 24.89 -0.44
C ASN A 345 -9.37 24.29 -0.96
N ASP A 346 -9.37 23.01 -1.34
CA ASP A 346 -8.18 22.33 -1.86
C ASP A 346 -7.69 22.97 -3.17
N LEU A 347 -8.62 23.33 -4.05
CA LEU A 347 -8.34 24.05 -5.30
C LEU A 347 -7.81 25.48 -5.06
N HIS A 348 -8.24 26.14 -3.98
CA HIS A 348 -7.72 27.46 -3.61
C HIS A 348 -6.30 27.38 -3.03
N GLN A 349 -6.06 26.39 -2.16
CA GLN A 349 -4.73 26.14 -1.59
C GLN A 349 -3.72 25.76 -2.68
N ALA A 350 -4.10 24.90 -3.63
CA ALA A 350 -3.24 24.48 -4.74
C ALA A 350 -2.85 25.63 -5.69
N LYS A 351 -3.63 26.71 -5.76
CA LYS A 351 -3.29 27.91 -6.55
C LYS A 351 -2.24 28.81 -5.87
N GLY A 352 -1.72 28.45 -4.70
CA GLY A 352 -0.75 29.26 -3.97
C GLY A 352 -1.35 30.49 -3.28
N TYR A 353 -2.68 30.58 -3.17
CA TYR A 353 -3.30 31.60 -2.34
C TYR A 353 -3.24 31.14 -0.88
N ALA A 354 -2.19 31.57 -0.18
CA ALA A 354 -2.16 31.47 1.27
C ALA A 354 -3.39 32.17 1.86
N GLY A 355 -4.35 31.38 2.36
CA GLY A 355 -5.24 31.67 3.49
C GLY A 355 -5.94 33.04 3.61
N PHE A 356 -6.01 33.89 2.58
CA PHE A 356 -6.50 35.25 2.75
C PHE A 356 -8.02 35.31 2.99
N PHE A 357 -8.76 34.27 2.60
CA PHE A 357 -10.23 34.22 2.73
C PHE A 357 -10.73 33.43 3.95
N ASP A 358 -9.89 32.65 4.63
CA ASP A 358 -10.34 31.78 5.74
C ASP A 358 -10.58 32.56 7.05
N GLU A 359 -9.94 33.72 7.23
CA GLU A 359 -10.14 34.58 8.41
C GLU A 359 -11.16 35.72 8.16
N GLY A 360 -11.26 36.21 6.93
CA GLY A 360 -12.16 37.31 6.56
C GLY A 360 -13.64 36.91 6.48
N LEU A 361 -13.94 35.73 5.92
CA LEU A 361 -15.33 35.25 5.78
C LEU A 361 -15.88 34.66 7.08
N ARG A 362 -15.02 34.04 7.93
CA ARG A 362 -15.44 33.57 9.27
C ARG A 362 -15.90 34.72 10.17
N LYS A 363 -15.36 35.93 10.01
CA LYS A 363 -15.80 37.12 10.75
C LYS A 363 -17.08 37.76 10.20
N GLN A 364 -17.31 37.72 8.88
CA GLN A 364 -18.53 38.27 8.29
C GLN A 364 -19.79 37.44 8.57
N PHE A 365 -19.67 36.11 8.67
CA PHE A 365 -20.83 35.25 8.97
C PHE A 365 -21.07 35.01 10.47
N SER A 366 -20.22 35.53 11.36
CA SER A 366 -20.41 35.46 12.81
C SER A 366 -20.89 36.76 13.46
N THR A 367 -21.05 37.86 12.69
CA THR A 367 -21.47 39.17 13.21
C THR A 367 -22.76 39.74 12.58
N GLN A 368 -23.57 38.93 11.90
CA GLN A 368 -24.92 39.33 11.44
C GLN A 368 -26.06 38.57 12.14
N GLY A 369 -25.87 38.26 13.41
CA GLY A 369 -26.97 38.00 14.35
C GLY A 369 -26.78 38.92 15.55
N MET A 370 -27.75 39.80 15.79
CA MET A 370 -27.79 40.83 16.85
C MET A 370 -27.19 42.19 16.48
N ASP A 371 -27.96 43.01 15.76
CA ASP A 371 -28.52 44.25 16.34
C ASP A 371 -29.29 45.03 15.26
N GLY A 372 -30.57 45.31 15.54
CA GLY A 372 -31.34 46.23 14.70
C GLY A 372 -32.82 45.92 14.50
N ALA A 373 -33.56 45.57 15.56
CA ALA A 373 -35.01 45.83 15.59
C ALA A 373 -35.46 46.05 17.04
N GLN A 374 -35.25 47.28 17.51
CA GLN A 374 -35.87 47.77 18.74
C GLN A 374 -37.12 48.59 18.39
N VAL A 375 -38.21 48.30 19.13
CA VAL A 375 -39.27 49.23 19.59
C VAL A 375 -40.56 49.32 18.73
N HIS A 376 -41.60 48.59 19.17
CA HIS A 376 -42.90 49.07 19.69
C HIS A 376 -43.85 47.86 19.75
N GLU A 377 -44.45 47.50 20.89
CA GLU A 377 -45.66 48.15 21.39
C GLU A 377 -45.87 47.94 22.90
N LYS A 378 -46.44 48.99 23.50
CA LYS A 378 -46.90 49.07 24.89
C LYS A 378 -48.16 48.21 25.11
N ASN A 379 -48.17 47.53 26.25
CA ASN A 379 -49.29 47.26 27.16
C ASN A 379 -50.74 47.62 26.74
N LEU A 380 -51.57 46.57 26.80
CA LEU A 380 -52.85 46.45 27.55
C LEU A 380 -54.13 47.18 27.08
N SER A 381 -55.07 46.34 26.65
CA SER A 381 -56.53 46.29 26.94
C SER A 381 -57.49 47.37 26.41
N LEU A 382 -58.59 46.84 25.84
CA LEU A 382 -59.82 47.45 25.31
C LEU A 382 -59.76 48.08 23.92
#